data_AF-A0A376TIU3-F1
#
_entry.id   AF-A0A376TIU3-F1
#
_cell.length_a   1.000
_cell.length_b   1.000
_cell.length_c   1.000
_cell.angle_alpha   90.00
_cell.angle_beta   90.00
_cell.angle_gamma   90.00
#
_symmetry.space_group_name_H-M   'P 1'
#
loop_
_entity.id
_entity.type
_entity.pdbx_description
1 polymer ?
#
loop_
_entity_poly.entity_id
_entity_poly.type
_entity_poly.pdbx_seq_one_letter_code
_entity_poly.pdbx_strand_id
1 'polypeptide(L)'
;MELKATTLGKRLAQHPYDRAVILNAGIKVSGDRHEYLIPFNQLLAIHCKRGLVWGELEFVLPDEKVVRLHGTEWGETQRFYHHLMLTGGGGVAR
;
A
#
# COMPACT_ATOMS: atom_id res chain seq x y z
N MET A 1 -1.06 7.17 -9.57
CA MET A 1 -0.59 7.86 -8.34
C MET A 1 0.43 6.98 -7.62
N GLU A 2 1.45 7.56 -6.98
CA GLU A 2 2.52 6.84 -6.29
C GLU A 2 2.62 7.26 -4.81
N LEU A 3 2.93 6.31 -3.94
CA LEU A 3 3.21 6.50 -2.51
C LEU A 3 4.57 5.89 -2.18
N LYS A 4 5.41 6.62 -1.44
CA LYS A 4 6.75 6.18 -1.03
C LYS A 4 6.95 6.30 0.48
N ALA A 5 7.67 5.34 1.05
CA ALA A 5 8.21 5.45 2.38
C ALA A 5 9.25 6.58 2.42
N THR A 6 9.30 7.29 3.54
CA THR A 6 10.37 8.23 3.84
C THR A 6 11.69 7.48 4.01
N THR A 7 12.84 8.15 3.80
CA THR A 7 14.16 7.53 3.99
C THR A 7 14.32 6.91 5.38
N LEU A 8 13.87 7.63 6.42
CA LEU A 8 13.90 7.14 7.80
C LEU A 8 12.92 5.98 8.01
N GLY A 9 11.69 6.09 7.48
CA GLY A 9 10.68 5.04 7.54
C GLY A 9 11.13 3.74 6.90
N LYS A 10 11.72 3.80 5.70
CA LYS A 10 12.30 2.64 5.00
C LYS A 10 13.37 1.95 5.86
N ARG A 11 14.28 2.73 6.45
CA ARG A 11 15.37 2.20 7.28
C ARG A 11 14.88 1.53 8.55
N LEU A 12 13.86 2.08 9.20
CA LEU A 12 13.38 1.58 10.49
C LEU A 12 12.37 0.45 10.36
N ALA A 13 11.45 0.53 9.39
CA ALA A 13 10.36 -0.43 9.25
C ALA A 13 10.79 -1.76 8.63
N GLN A 14 11.91 -1.77 7.88
CA GLN A 14 12.53 -3.00 7.32
C GLN A 14 11.57 -3.90 6.52
N HIS A 15 10.54 -3.31 5.90
CA HIS A 15 9.63 -4.03 5.02
C HIS A 15 10.26 -4.26 3.64
N PRO A 16 9.85 -5.33 2.92
CA PRO A 16 10.40 -5.65 1.60
C PRO A 16 10.03 -4.63 0.51
N TYR A 17 8.99 -3.82 0.74
CA TYR A 17 8.49 -2.81 -0.18
C TYR A 17 8.54 -1.42 0.47
N ASP A 18 8.98 -0.43 -0.29
CA ASP A 18 9.05 0.98 0.12
C ASP A 18 8.22 1.92 -0.78
N ARG A 19 7.55 1.35 -1.79
CA ARG A 19 6.77 2.10 -2.77
C ARG A 19 5.52 1.33 -3.19
N ALA A 20 4.43 2.06 -3.42
CA ALA A 20 3.23 1.56 -4.08
C ALA A 20 2.79 2.51 -5.21
N VAL A 21 2.38 1.95 -6.34
CA VAL A 21 1.88 2.69 -7.50
C VAL A 21 0.55 2.10 -7.94
N ILE A 22 -0.47 2.96 -8.07
CA ILE A 22 -1.78 2.57 -8.61
C ILE A 22 -1.66 2.52 -10.14
N LEU A 23 -2.02 1.36 -10.70
CA LEU A 23 -2.07 1.07 -12.12
C LEU A 23 -3.53 0.78 -12.54
N ASN A 24 -3.79 0.70 -13.84
CA ASN A 24 -5.13 0.42 -14.36
C ASN A 24 -5.71 -0.93 -13.90
N ALA A 25 -4.86 -1.95 -13.69
CA ALA A 25 -5.28 -3.32 -13.35
C ALA A 25 -5.00 -3.73 -11.89
N GLY A 26 -4.39 -2.84 -11.09
CA GLY A 26 -3.96 -3.21 -9.75
C GLY A 26 -3.03 -2.22 -9.08
N ILE A 27 -2.36 -2.65 -8.02
CA ILE A 27 -1.35 -1.90 -7.29
C ILE A 27 -0.01 -2.59 -7.45
N LYS A 28 1.00 -1.89 -7.97
CA LYS A 28 2.38 -2.38 -7.95
C LYS A 28 3.04 -1.95 -6.66
N VAL A 29 3.57 -2.89 -5.89
CA VAL A 29 4.45 -2.62 -4.76
C VAL A 29 5.89 -2.96 -5.14
N SER A 30 6.85 -2.13 -4.72
CA SER A 30 8.26 -2.37 -5.01
C SER A 30 9.17 -1.92 -3.87
N GLY A 31 10.34 -2.52 -3.81
CA GLY A 31 11.49 -2.11 -2.99
C GLY A 31 12.78 -2.50 -3.70
N ASP A 32 13.92 -2.45 -3.01
CA ASP A 32 15.24 -2.60 -3.67
C ASP A 32 15.45 -3.95 -4.37
N ARG A 33 14.83 -5.02 -3.86
CA ARG A 33 15.01 -6.41 -4.36
C ARG A 33 13.69 -7.13 -4.65
N HIS A 34 12.57 -6.47 -4.42
CA HIS A 34 11.25 -7.09 -4.51
C HIS A 34 10.33 -6.22 -5.34
N GLU A 35 9.60 -6.84 -6.25
CA GLU A 35 8.49 -6.23 -6.97
C GLU A 35 7.32 -7.21 -6.96
N TYR A 36 6.11 -6.71 -6.75
CA TYR A 36 4.90 -7.51 -6.80
C TYR A 36 3.74 -6.67 -7.30
N LEU A 37 3.02 -7.20 -8.30
CA LEU A 37 1.76 -6.65 -8.76
C LEU A 37 0.62 -7.32 -7.99
N ILE A 38 -0.19 -6.51 -7.32
CA ILE A 38 -1.45 -6.90 -6.68
C ILE A 38 -2.58 -6.60 -7.66
N PRO A 39 -3.18 -7.60 -8.32
CA PRO A 39 -4.36 -7.40 -9.16
C PRO A 39 -5.56 -6.94 -8.32
N PHE A 40 -6.40 -6.05 -8.85
CA PHE A 40 -7.59 -5.58 -8.12
C PHE A 40 -8.57 -6.71 -7.79
N ASN A 41 -8.70 -7.71 -8.65
CA ASN A 41 -9.57 -8.87 -8.42
C ASN A 41 -9.06 -9.83 -7.33
N GLN A 42 -7.84 -9.64 -6.83
CA GLN A 42 -7.27 -10.39 -5.70
C GLN A 42 -7.25 -9.57 -4.41
N LEU A 43 -7.72 -8.32 -4.44
CA LEU A 43 -7.69 -7.45 -3.28
C LEU A 43 -8.96 -7.66 -2.45
N LEU A 44 -8.82 -8.17 -1.22
CA LEU A 44 -9.92 -8.51 -0.33
C LEU A 44 -10.21 -7.45 0.72
N ALA A 45 -9.18 -6.73 1.19
CA ALA A 45 -9.33 -5.59 2.08
C ALA A 45 -8.14 -4.64 1.93
N ILE A 46 -8.36 -3.38 2.29
CA ILE A 46 -7.30 -2.38 2.40
C ILE A 46 -7.43 -1.71 3.75
N HIS A 47 -6.41 -1.83 4.59
CA HIS A 47 -6.37 -1.15 5.88
C HIS A 47 -5.43 0.05 5.79
N CYS A 48 -5.97 1.25 6.02
CA CYS A 48 -5.20 2.48 6.14
C CYS A 48 -5.10 2.86 7.62
N LYS A 49 -3.88 2.84 8.16
CA LYS A 49 -3.62 3.05 9.60
C LYS A 49 -2.65 4.19 9.82
N ARG A 50 -2.85 4.90 10.92
CA ARG A 50 -1.90 5.90 11.44
C ARG A 50 -1.09 5.26 12.57
N GLY A 51 0.20 5.06 12.33
CA GLY A 51 1.17 4.73 13.38
C GLY A 51 1.60 5.98 14.15
N LEU A 52 2.49 5.80 15.14
CA LEU A 52 2.98 6.89 15.98
C LEU A 52 3.64 8.02 15.17
N VAL A 53 4.40 7.67 14.14
CA VAL A 53 5.17 8.62 13.31
C VAL A 53 4.75 8.59 11.85
N TRP A 54 4.44 7.42 11.29
CA TRP A 54 4.16 7.22 9.86
C TRP A 54 2.74 6.71 9.60
N GLY A 55 2.36 6.72 8.33
CA GLY A 55 1.20 5.99 7.83
C GLY A 55 1.58 4.57 7.42
N GLU A 56 0.55 3.73 7.34
CA GLU A 56 0.66 2.33 6.94
C GLU A 56 -0.52 1.93 6.05
N LEU A 57 -0.21 1.11 5.04
CA LEU A 57 -1.20 0.43 4.21
C LEU A 57 -0.98 -1.08 4.26
N GLU A 58 -2.06 -1.81 4.53
CA GLU A 58 -2.10 -3.26 4.37
C GLU A 58 -3.06 -3.63 3.25
N PHE A 59 -2.60 -4.43 2.31
CA PHE A 59 -3.39 -5.03 1.24
C PHE A 59 -3.60 -6.51 1.59
N VAL A 60 -4.83 -6.88 1.92
CA VAL A 60 -5.22 -8.26 2.24
C VAL A 60 -5.59 -8.97 0.96
N LEU A 61 -5.01 -10.14 0.75
CA LEU A 61 -5.15 -11.00 -0.43
C LEU A 61 -5.68 -12.38 0.02
N PRO A 62 -6.06 -13.27 -0.91
CA PRO A 62 -6.37 -14.66 -0.61
C PRO A 62 -5.27 -15.37 0.17
N ASP A 63 -5.64 -16.50 0.77
CA ASP A 63 -4.75 -17.36 1.56
C ASP A 63 -4.07 -16.62 2.72
N GLU A 64 -4.79 -15.66 3.31
CA GLU A 64 -4.34 -14.83 4.45
C GLU A 64 -3.07 -14.02 4.15
N LYS A 65 -2.69 -13.89 2.87
CA LYS A 65 -1.50 -13.13 2.48
C LYS A 65 -1.76 -11.64 2.67
N VAL A 66 -0.83 -10.96 3.34
CA VAL A 66 -0.87 -9.51 3.54
C VAL A 66 0.39 -8.86 2.97
N VAL A 67 0.20 -7.90 2.06
CA VAL A 67 1.26 -7.04 1.57
C VAL A 67 1.20 -5.70 2.31
N ARG A 68 2.32 -5.24 2.85
CA ARG A 68 2.38 -4.04 3.69
C ARG A 68 3.31 -2.99 3.09
N LEU A 69 2.88 -1.73 3.17
CA LEU A 69 3.72 -0.56 2.98
C LEU A 69 3.66 0.29 4.26
N HIS A 70 4.83 0.52 4.86
CA HIS A 70 4.98 1.27 6.11
C HIS A 70 5.98 2.40 5.91
N GLY A 71 5.94 3.41 6.79
CA GLY A 71 7.00 4.41 6.86
C GLY A 71 6.76 5.61 5.94
N THR A 72 5.54 5.72 5.44
CA THR A 72 5.06 6.78 4.55
C THR A 72 4.59 7.99 5.36
N GLU A 73 4.59 9.18 4.76
CA GLU A 73 3.94 10.32 5.39
C GLU A 73 2.43 10.08 5.48
N TRP A 74 1.82 10.44 6.62
CA TRP A 74 0.41 10.15 6.83
C TRP A 74 -0.51 10.84 5.83
N GLY A 75 -0.27 12.11 5.53
CA GLY A 75 -1.07 12.83 4.54
C GLY A 75 -1.02 12.17 3.16
N GLU A 76 0.15 11.69 2.73
CA GLU A 76 0.29 10.95 1.46
C GLU A 76 -0.39 9.58 1.51
N THR A 77 -0.30 8.90 2.65
CA THR A 77 -0.96 7.60 2.88
C THR A 77 -2.47 7.73 2.71
N GLN A 78 -3.07 8.76 3.33
CA GLN A 78 -4.50 9.05 3.19
C GLN A 78 -4.88 9.40 1.76
N ARG A 79 -4.13 10.32 1.11
CA ARG A 79 -4.41 10.69 -0.28
C ARG A 79 -4.36 9.49 -1.22
N PHE A 80 -3.35 8.64 -1.07
CA PHE A 80 -3.21 7.43 -1.86
C PHE A 80 -4.38 6.47 -1.63
N TYR A 81 -4.75 6.23 -0.37
CA TYR A 81 -5.88 5.39 0.00
C TYR A 81 -7.20 5.90 -0.60
N HIS A 82 -7.49 7.20 -0.47
CA HIS A 82 -8.70 7.79 -1.04
C HIS A 82 -8.73 7.67 -2.57
N HIS A 83 -7.61 7.92 -3.24
CA HIS A 83 -7.53 7.78 -4.69
C HIS A 83 -7.70 6.32 -5.14
N LEU A 84 -7.13 5.37 -4.38
CA LEU A 84 -7.28 3.94 -4.64
C LEU A 84 -8.74 3.49 -4.54
N MET A 85 -9.47 4.00 -3.55
CA MET A 85 -10.90 3.70 -3.39
C MET A 85 -11.76 4.23 -4.56
N LEU A 86 -11.36 5.35 -5.17
CA LEU A 86 -12.05 5.91 -6.34
C LEU A 86 -11.73 5.21 -7.67
N THR A 87 -10.54 4.61 -7.79
CA THR A 87 -10.01 4.10 -9.07
C THR A 87 -10.18 2.60 -9.30
N GLY A 88 -10.44 1.81 -8.25
CA GLY A 88 -10.63 0.37 -8.39
C GLY A 88 -10.68 -0.42 -7.08
N GLY A 89 -10.19 0.15 -5.98
CA GLY A 89 -10.28 -0.46 -4.64
C GLY A 89 -11.67 -0.38 -4.00
N GLY A 90 -12.59 0.45 -4.52
CA GLY A 90 -13.91 0.65 -3.92
C GLY A 90 -14.83 -0.59 -3.92
N GLY A 91 -14.57 -1.58 -4.79
CA GLY A 91 -15.30 -2.86 -4.78
C GLY A 91 -14.95 -3.77 -3.60
N VAL A 92 -13.86 -3.46 -2.89
CA VAL A 92 -13.31 -4.24 -1.77
C VAL A 92 -14.02 -3.91 -0.44
N ALA A 93 -14.76 -2.79 -0.39
CA ALA A 93 -15.47 -2.32 0.80
C ALA A 93 -16.97 -2.70 0.83
N ARG A 94 -17.38 -3.74 0.08
CA ARG A 94 -18.75 -4.25 0.06
C ARG A 94 -18.83 -5.67 0.57
#